data_AF-A0A2J6Q347-F1
#
_entry.id   AF-A0A2J6Q347-F1
#
_cell.length_a   1.000
_cell.length_b   1.000
_cell.length_c   1.000
_cell.angle_alpha   90.00
_cell.angle_beta   90.00
_cell.angle_gamma   90.00
#
_symmetry.space_group_name_H-M   'P 1'
#
loop_
_entity.id
_entity.type
_entity.pdbx_description
1 polymer ?
#
loop_
_entity_poly.entity_id
_entity_poly.type
_entity_poly.pdbx_seq_one_letter_code
_entity_poly.pdbx_strand_id
1 'polypeptide(L)'
;MGLPPFIEGCLGTLLSSQKGRDAKLLTNTAPFSSFPEPTIPVTSPDCGPSGSALAIEYTQLGTNRFPLLKWPADPEVKEWLIIVEDPDAPLPSPIVHGLYLAIPGSVTEFGGENVDANGDVKVAKGYRIGKNRRGTVYAGPRPVLGHGVHRYMFDVVGLREPSVGLGDEATKEEVEKAIDGKVVGWGRWMGTFERRWE
;
A
#
# COMPACT_ATOMS: atom_id res chain seq x y z
N MET A 1 17.23 -12.58 -12.30
CA MET A 1 17.80 -13.75 -11.58
C MET A 1 17.98 -13.32 -10.13
N GLY A 2 17.34 -13.99 -9.17
CA GLY A 2 17.46 -13.61 -7.75
C GLY A 2 18.81 -14.03 -7.16
N LEU A 3 19.15 -13.50 -5.98
CA LEU A 3 20.29 -13.99 -5.21
C LEU A 3 20.08 -15.46 -4.81
N PRO A 4 21.13 -16.28 -4.72
CA PRO A 4 21.04 -17.61 -4.12
C PRO A 4 20.43 -17.53 -2.70
N PRO A 5 19.53 -18.45 -2.30
CA PRO A 5 18.82 -18.35 -1.02
C PRO A 5 19.74 -18.14 0.18
N PHE A 6 20.87 -18.84 0.24
CA PHE A 6 21.87 -18.68 1.30
C PHE A 6 22.43 -17.25 1.39
N ILE A 7 22.75 -16.65 0.24
CA ILE A 7 23.25 -15.27 0.19
C ILE A 7 22.14 -14.29 0.60
N GLU A 8 20.91 -14.51 0.12
CA GLU A 8 19.75 -13.70 0.51
C GLU A 8 19.49 -13.78 2.02
N GLY A 9 19.50 -14.98 2.60
CA GLY A 9 19.28 -15.23 4.03
C GLY A 9 20.33 -14.58 4.93
N CYS A 10 21.61 -14.70 4.56
CA CYS A 10 22.71 -14.04 5.25
C CYS A 10 22.55 -12.51 5.22
N LEU A 11 22.23 -11.94 4.05
CA LEU A 11 22.00 -10.49 3.91
C LEU A 11 20.77 -10.03 4.70
N GLY A 12 19.66 -10.79 4.64
CA GLY A 12 18.46 -10.48 5.41
C GLY A 12 18.73 -10.49 6.91
N THR A 13 19.44 -11.49 7.42
CA THR A 13 19.81 -11.55 8.83
C THR A 13 20.69 -10.37 9.23
N LEU A 14 21.71 -10.04 8.43
CA LEU A 14 22.61 -8.91 8.67
C LEU A 14 21.86 -7.57 8.71
N LEU A 15 20.87 -7.40 7.83
CA LEU A 15 20.11 -6.17 7.70
C LEU A 15 18.85 -6.12 8.58
N SER A 16 18.55 -7.16 9.37
CA SER A 16 17.30 -7.30 10.14
C SER A 16 16.95 -6.12 11.06
N SER A 17 17.93 -5.31 11.47
CA SER A 17 17.74 -4.07 12.25
C SER A 17 17.36 -2.84 11.40
N GLN A 18 17.49 -2.91 10.08
CA GLN A 18 17.21 -1.83 9.14
C GLN A 18 15.74 -1.81 8.75
N LYS A 19 14.89 -1.33 9.66
CA LYS A 19 13.43 -1.26 9.52
C LYS A 19 12.84 0.07 10.01
N GLY A 20 11.53 0.25 9.90
CA GLY A 20 10.85 1.34 10.59
C GLY A 20 11.06 2.72 9.98
N ARG A 21 10.93 2.85 8.65
CA ARG A 21 10.98 4.14 7.94
C ARG A 21 9.61 4.87 8.02
N ASP A 22 8.90 4.69 9.12
CA ASP A 22 7.54 5.20 9.35
C ASP A 22 7.44 6.70 9.14
N ALA A 23 8.42 7.47 9.60
CA ALA A 23 8.48 8.93 9.43
C ALA A 23 8.46 9.38 7.95
N LYS A 24 8.69 8.47 7.01
CA LYS A 24 8.67 8.73 5.57
C LYS A 24 7.44 8.15 4.87
N LEU A 25 6.45 7.59 5.57
CA LEU A 25 5.17 7.18 4.98
C LEU A 25 4.42 8.39 4.43
N LEU A 26 3.60 8.21 3.38
CA LEU A 26 2.83 9.30 2.77
C LEU A 26 1.95 10.00 3.82
N THR A 27 1.34 9.23 4.72
CA THR A 27 0.48 9.74 5.79
C THR A 27 1.20 10.61 6.82
N ASN A 28 2.54 10.62 6.81
CA ASN A 28 3.38 11.38 7.74
C ASN A 28 4.02 12.62 7.05
N THR A 29 3.56 12.98 5.85
CA THR A 29 4.02 14.18 5.13
C THR A 29 3.04 15.35 5.26
N ALA A 30 3.40 16.51 4.70
CA ALA A 30 2.70 17.78 4.91
C ALA A 30 1.18 17.77 4.61
N PRO A 31 0.66 17.07 3.58
CA PRO A 31 -0.78 17.03 3.28
C PRO A 31 -1.65 16.48 4.41
N PHE A 32 -1.06 15.72 5.34
CA PHE A 32 -1.73 15.08 6.47
C PHE A 32 -1.60 15.87 7.77
N SER A 33 -0.98 17.06 7.76
CA SER A 33 -0.78 17.89 8.96
C SER A 33 -2.07 18.21 9.72
N SER A 34 -3.20 18.34 9.01
CA SER A 34 -4.54 18.53 9.62
C SER A 34 -5.17 17.23 10.13
N PHE A 35 -4.65 16.07 9.73
CA PHE A 35 -5.14 14.74 10.06
C PHE A 35 -3.98 13.83 10.50
N PRO A 36 -3.30 14.13 11.63
CA PRO A 36 -2.10 13.39 12.04
C PRO A 36 -2.39 11.92 12.41
N GLU A 37 -3.65 11.60 12.74
CA GLU A 37 -4.10 10.27 13.09
C GLU A 37 -5.21 9.81 12.12
N PRO A 38 -5.36 8.49 11.90
CA PRO A 38 -6.40 7.97 11.02
C PRO A 38 -7.80 8.28 11.58
N THR A 39 -8.65 8.86 10.75
CA THR A 39 -10.04 9.22 11.08
C THR A 39 -11.06 8.27 10.44
N ILE A 40 -10.66 7.46 9.47
CA ILE A 40 -11.53 6.56 8.71
C ILE A 40 -11.24 5.12 9.13
N PRO A 41 -12.23 4.35 9.61
CA PRO A 41 -12.01 2.95 9.93
C PRO A 41 -11.88 2.14 8.63
N VAL A 42 -10.73 1.48 8.46
CA VAL A 42 -10.46 0.58 7.32
C VAL A 42 -10.31 -0.84 7.84
N THR A 43 -11.00 -1.78 7.19
CA THR A 43 -11.00 -3.20 7.56
C THR A 43 -10.62 -4.08 6.38
N SER A 44 -10.12 -5.28 6.66
CA SER A 44 -9.93 -6.32 5.63
C SER A 44 -10.61 -7.62 6.04
N PRO A 45 -11.84 -7.88 5.56
CA PRO A 45 -12.63 -9.04 6.00
C PRO A 45 -11.99 -10.38 5.67
N ASP A 46 -11.20 -10.45 4.59
CA ASP A 46 -10.57 -11.67 4.10
C ASP A 46 -9.19 -11.91 4.74
N CYS A 47 -8.55 -10.88 5.30
CA CYS A 47 -7.25 -10.98 5.98
C CYS A 47 -7.33 -10.84 7.52
N GLY A 48 -8.48 -10.43 8.06
CA GLY A 48 -8.68 -10.26 9.50
C GLY A 48 -8.39 -8.85 10.03
N PRO A 49 -8.31 -8.67 11.37
CA PRO A 49 -8.05 -7.36 11.98
C PRO A 49 -6.69 -6.79 11.56
N SER A 50 -6.53 -5.48 11.65
CA SER A 50 -5.23 -4.81 11.41
C SER A 50 -4.16 -5.41 12.33
N GLY A 51 -3.00 -5.73 11.78
CA GLY A 51 -1.91 -6.48 12.42
C GLY A 51 -1.87 -7.97 12.08
N SER A 52 -2.87 -8.49 11.37
CA SER A 52 -2.91 -9.91 10.98
C SER A 52 -1.76 -10.28 10.05
N ALA A 53 -1.31 -11.53 10.15
CA ALA A 53 -0.35 -12.10 9.22
C ALA A 53 -1.05 -12.44 7.90
N LEU A 54 -0.52 -11.93 6.80
CA LEU A 54 -1.01 -12.21 5.45
C LEU A 54 -0.71 -13.66 5.07
N ALA A 55 -1.73 -14.38 4.60
CA ALA A 55 -1.57 -15.71 4.01
C ALA A 55 -0.75 -15.62 2.70
N ILE A 56 -0.12 -16.74 2.32
CA ILE A 56 0.80 -16.80 1.17
C ILE A 56 0.15 -16.34 -0.14
N GLU A 57 -1.15 -16.57 -0.33
CA GLU A 57 -1.92 -16.12 -1.50
C GLU A 57 -1.89 -14.60 -1.71
N TYR A 58 -1.79 -13.80 -0.64
CA TYR A 58 -1.69 -12.34 -0.70
C TYR A 58 -0.27 -11.84 -1.01
N THR A 59 0.67 -12.75 -1.29
CA THR A 59 2.10 -12.44 -1.46
C THR A 59 2.58 -12.84 -2.85
N GLN A 60 3.76 -12.34 -3.25
CA GLN A 60 4.40 -12.77 -4.50
C GLN A 60 4.89 -14.21 -4.50
N LEU A 61 4.84 -14.89 -3.34
CA LEU A 61 5.13 -16.32 -3.24
C LEU A 61 3.89 -17.19 -3.55
N GLY A 62 2.70 -16.60 -3.54
CA GLY A 62 1.45 -17.24 -3.91
C GLY A 62 0.84 -16.59 -5.14
N THR A 63 -0.47 -16.33 -5.10
CA THR A 63 -1.24 -15.79 -6.23
C THR A 63 -1.16 -14.26 -6.35
N ASN A 64 -0.41 -13.59 -5.47
CA ASN A 64 -0.26 -12.12 -5.45
C ASN A 64 -1.60 -11.38 -5.32
N ARG A 65 -2.57 -11.96 -4.61
CA ARG A 65 -3.91 -11.41 -4.43
C ARG A 65 -3.85 -10.12 -3.61
N PHE A 66 -4.63 -9.11 -4.01
CA PHE A 66 -4.80 -7.89 -3.22
C PHE A 66 -5.86 -8.10 -2.11
N PRO A 67 -5.57 -7.79 -0.83
CA PRO A 67 -6.55 -7.86 0.28
C PRO A 67 -7.82 -7.06 0.01
N LEU A 68 -9.00 -7.57 0.33
CA LEU A 68 -10.21 -6.76 0.25
C LEU A 68 -10.18 -5.71 1.36
N LEU A 69 -10.22 -4.44 0.99
CA LEU A 69 -10.33 -3.30 1.90
C LEU A 69 -11.77 -2.77 1.90
N LYS A 70 -12.29 -2.41 3.08
CA LYS A 70 -13.61 -1.78 3.25
C LYS A 70 -13.53 -0.58 4.20
N TRP A 71 -14.26 0.47 3.89
CA TRP A 71 -14.37 1.70 4.68
C TRP A 71 -15.78 2.31 4.53
N PRO A 72 -16.22 3.18 5.46
CA PRO A 72 -17.54 3.81 5.36
C PRO A 72 -17.60 4.83 4.23
N ALA A 73 -18.81 5.09 3.71
CA ALA A 73 -19.03 6.20 2.80
C ALA A 73 -18.83 7.54 3.52
N ASP A 74 -18.30 8.53 2.80
CA ASP A 74 -18.13 9.88 3.29
C ASP A 74 -18.60 10.87 2.20
N PRO A 75 -19.62 11.71 2.48
CA PRO A 75 -20.17 12.64 1.49
C PRO A 75 -19.22 13.79 1.14
N GLU A 76 -18.20 14.07 1.96
CA GLU A 76 -17.19 15.10 1.66
C GLU A 76 -16.14 14.58 0.66
N VAL A 77 -16.03 13.26 0.51
CA VAL A 77 -15.05 12.63 -0.36
C VAL A 77 -15.56 12.57 -1.80
N LYS A 78 -14.83 13.22 -2.70
CA LYS A 78 -15.06 13.13 -4.15
C LYS A 78 -14.17 12.07 -4.82
N GLU A 79 -13.01 11.81 -4.22
CA GLU A 79 -12.04 10.85 -4.73
C GLU A 79 -11.35 10.13 -3.56
N TRP A 80 -11.24 8.80 -3.67
CA TRP A 80 -10.38 7.97 -2.84
C TRP A 80 -9.04 7.73 -3.53
N LEU A 81 -8.01 7.64 -2.71
CA LEU A 81 -6.67 7.19 -3.06
C LEU A 81 -6.30 6.02 -2.17
N ILE A 82 -5.64 5.01 -2.74
CA ILE A 82 -5.07 3.91 -1.98
C ILE A 82 -3.58 3.83 -2.24
N ILE A 83 -2.78 3.79 -1.18
CA ILE A 83 -1.34 3.53 -1.26
C ILE A 83 -0.97 2.36 -0.36
N VAL A 84 -0.10 1.49 -0.86
CA VAL A 84 0.44 0.37 -0.09
C VAL A 84 1.94 0.58 0.11
N GLU A 85 2.40 0.69 1.35
CA GLU A 85 3.80 0.96 1.68
C GLU A 85 4.42 -0.07 2.63
N ASP A 86 5.68 -0.45 2.37
CA ASP A 86 6.52 -1.26 3.26
C ASP A 86 7.63 -0.37 3.86
N PRO A 87 7.47 0.12 5.11
CA PRO A 87 8.49 0.90 5.80
C PRO A 87 9.63 0.05 6.38
N ASP A 88 9.52 -1.29 6.33
CA ASP A 88 10.45 -2.23 6.95
C ASP A 88 11.43 -2.85 5.95
N ALA A 89 11.29 -2.53 4.66
CA ALA A 89 12.31 -2.83 3.67
C ALA A 89 13.66 -2.20 4.06
N PRO A 90 14.80 -2.90 3.88
CA PRO A 90 16.14 -2.41 4.23
C PRO A 90 16.66 -1.39 3.21
N LEU A 91 15.89 -0.33 2.98
CA LEU A 91 16.15 0.76 2.06
C LEU A 91 15.99 2.11 2.78
N PRO A 92 16.51 3.21 2.19
CA PRO A 92 16.44 4.52 2.83
C PRO A 92 15.02 5.07 3.00
N SER A 93 14.06 4.61 2.19
CA SER A 93 12.67 5.06 2.19
C SER A 93 11.71 3.87 2.03
N PRO A 94 10.45 3.99 2.47
CA PRO A 94 9.44 2.95 2.30
C PRO A 94 9.30 2.55 0.84
N ILE A 95 8.99 1.28 0.61
CA ILE A 95 8.70 0.78 -0.74
C ILE A 95 7.22 0.88 -1.00
N VAL A 96 6.86 1.58 -2.09
CA VAL A 96 5.49 1.60 -2.59
C VAL A 96 5.21 0.28 -3.32
N HIS A 97 4.32 -0.51 -2.75
CA HIS A 97 3.87 -1.80 -3.29
C HIS A 97 2.71 -1.64 -4.28
N GLY A 98 1.85 -0.64 -4.07
CA GLY A 98 0.78 -0.27 -4.99
C GLY A 98 0.29 1.15 -4.76
N LEU A 99 -0.25 1.76 -5.82
CA LEU A 99 -0.78 3.13 -5.79
C LEU A 99 -1.99 3.21 -6.73
N TYR A 100 -3.13 3.57 -6.18
CA TYR A 100 -4.40 3.66 -6.89
C TYR A 100 -5.01 5.03 -6.68
N LEU A 101 -5.37 5.67 -7.79
CA LEU A 101 -5.79 7.05 -7.87
C LEU A 101 -7.13 7.13 -8.60
N ALA A 102 -7.82 8.27 -8.47
CA ALA A 102 -9.09 8.52 -9.16
C ALA A 102 -10.17 7.46 -8.86
N ILE A 103 -10.17 6.89 -7.65
CA ILE A 103 -11.25 6.01 -7.20
C ILE A 103 -12.44 6.92 -6.83
N PRO A 104 -13.63 6.77 -7.43
CA PRO A 104 -14.77 7.64 -7.15
C PRO A 104 -15.17 7.61 -5.67
N GLY A 105 -15.55 8.77 -5.10
CA GLY A 105 -15.98 8.89 -3.71
C GLY A 105 -17.13 7.96 -3.28
N SER A 106 -17.95 7.50 -4.23
CA SER A 106 -19.02 6.52 -3.98
C SER A 106 -18.53 5.10 -3.69
N VAL A 107 -17.26 4.79 -3.98
CA VAL A 107 -16.65 3.49 -3.73
C VAL A 107 -16.32 3.37 -2.23
N THR A 108 -16.68 2.23 -1.63
CA THR A 108 -16.46 1.94 -0.21
C THR A 108 -15.75 0.61 0.03
N GLU A 109 -15.33 -0.04 -1.06
CA GLU A 109 -14.53 -1.25 -1.02
C GLU A 109 -13.59 -1.32 -2.23
N PHE A 110 -12.42 -1.92 -2.05
CA PHE A 110 -11.42 -2.10 -3.10
C PHE A 110 -10.58 -3.35 -2.84
N GLY A 111 -10.19 -4.07 -3.89
CA GLY A 111 -9.41 -5.30 -3.75
C GLY A 111 -10.20 -6.59 -3.99
N GLY A 112 -9.66 -7.71 -3.52
CA GLY A 112 -10.26 -9.02 -3.71
C GLY A 112 -10.32 -9.42 -5.18
N GLU A 113 -11.49 -9.86 -5.66
CA GLU A 113 -11.66 -10.32 -7.05
C GLU A 113 -11.65 -9.18 -8.09
N ASN A 114 -11.85 -7.93 -7.62
CA ASN A 114 -11.88 -6.72 -8.44
C ASN A 114 -10.49 -6.29 -8.93
N VAL A 115 -9.44 -6.84 -8.31
CA VAL A 115 -8.04 -6.59 -8.66
C VAL A 115 -7.44 -7.92 -9.12
N ASP A 116 -6.86 -7.96 -10.31
CA ASP A 116 -6.21 -9.16 -10.82
C ASP A 116 -4.81 -9.37 -10.22
N ALA A 117 -4.14 -10.46 -10.58
CA ALA A 117 -2.83 -10.82 -10.04
C ALA A 117 -1.70 -9.84 -10.45
N ASN A 118 -1.90 -9.04 -11.50
CA ASN A 118 -0.98 -7.97 -11.90
C ASN A 118 -1.26 -6.66 -11.15
N GLY A 119 -2.37 -6.61 -10.42
CA GLY A 119 -2.89 -5.42 -9.75
C GLY A 119 -3.89 -4.65 -10.58
N ASP A 120 -4.20 -5.07 -11.82
CA ASP A 120 -5.10 -4.35 -12.70
C ASP A 120 -6.53 -4.45 -12.19
N VAL A 121 -7.25 -3.32 -12.24
CA VAL A 121 -8.64 -3.27 -11.76
C VAL A 121 -9.58 -3.73 -12.87
N LYS A 122 -10.25 -4.86 -12.66
CA LYS A 122 -11.10 -5.51 -13.66
C LYS A 122 -12.37 -4.73 -14.00
N VAL A 123 -12.79 -3.80 -13.13
CA VAL A 123 -14.16 -3.25 -13.14
C VAL A 123 -14.23 -1.77 -13.57
N ALA A 124 -13.11 -1.07 -13.75
CA ALA A 124 -13.15 0.39 -13.73
C ALA A 124 -12.97 1.07 -15.08
N LYS A 125 -14.06 1.60 -15.62
CA LYS A 125 -13.98 2.80 -16.46
C LYS A 125 -13.51 3.97 -15.56
N GLY A 126 -12.24 4.35 -15.65
CA GLY A 126 -11.74 5.64 -15.14
C GLY A 126 -10.83 5.62 -13.91
N TYR A 127 -10.46 4.47 -13.34
CA TYR A 127 -9.42 4.44 -12.30
C TYR A 127 -8.05 4.71 -12.93
N ARG A 128 -7.22 5.53 -12.27
CA ARG A 128 -5.82 5.72 -12.66
C ARG A 128 -4.97 4.88 -11.76
N ILE A 129 -4.16 4.05 -12.38
CA ILE A 129 -3.37 3.06 -11.70
C ILE A 129 -1.92 3.52 -11.75
N GLY A 130 -1.32 3.84 -10.59
CA GLY A 130 0.10 4.17 -10.50
C GLY A 130 0.95 2.92 -10.57
N LYS A 131 2.04 2.96 -11.35
CA LYS A 131 3.02 1.87 -11.36
C LYS A 131 3.99 1.99 -10.18
N ASN A 132 4.21 0.88 -9.48
CA ASN A 132 5.26 0.75 -8.49
C ASN A 132 6.66 0.67 -9.14
N ARG A 133 7.72 0.61 -8.32
CA ARG A 133 9.13 0.54 -8.78
C ARG A 133 9.43 -0.59 -9.79
N ARG A 134 8.59 -1.62 -9.86
CA ARG A 134 8.73 -2.75 -10.80
C ARG A 134 7.98 -2.57 -12.12
N GLY A 135 7.33 -1.41 -12.33
CA GLY A 135 6.49 -1.17 -13.51
C GLY A 135 5.16 -1.94 -13.46
N THR A 136 4.77 -2.43 -12.28
CA THR A 136 3.50 -3.16 -12.05
C THR A 136 2.59 -2.32 -11.19
N VAL A 137 1.29 -2.55 -11.28
CA VAL A 137 0.29 -1.83 -10.48
C VAL A 137 0.42 -2.19 -9.00
N TYR A 138 0.50 -3.48 -8.73
CA TYR A 138 0.63 -4.01 -7.38
C TYR A 138 1.63 -5.15 -7.34
N ALA A 139 2.48 -5.08 -6.33
CA ALA A 139 3.39 -6.14 -5.94
C ALA A 139 3.04 -6.50 -4.51
N GLY A 140 2.59 -7.72 -4.25
CA GLY A 140 2.38 -8.19 -2.89
C GLY A 140 3.69 -8.32 -2.09
N PRO A 141 3.60 -8.63 -0.79
CA PRO A 141 4.75 -8.89 0.07
C PRO A 141 5.74 -9.88 -0.54
N ARG A 142 7.02 -9.55 -0.42
CA ARG A 142 8.16 -10.44 -0.65
C ARG A 142 9.38 -9.92 0.12
N PRO A 143 9.33 -9.92 1.46
CA PRO A 143 10.42 -9.40 2.27
C PRO A 143 11.71 -10.18 2.00
N VAL A 144 12.86 -9.59 2.33
CA VAL A 144 14.13 -10.31 2.16
C VAL A 144 14.12 -11.53 3.08
N LEU A 145 14.56 -12.68 2.56
CA LEU A 145 14.62 -13.92 3.32
C LEU A 145 15.46 -13.74 4.59
N GLY A 146 14.94 -14.17 5.75
CA GLY A 146 15.63 -14.03 7.05
C GLY A 146 15.67 -12.61 7.62
N HIS A 147 15.05 -11.61 6.96
CA HIS A 147 15.05 -10.22 7.43
C HIS A 147 14.09 -9.97 8.61
N GLY A 148 13.25 -10.95 8.95
CA GLY A 148 12.20 -10.84 9.95
C GLY A 148 10.88 -10.32 9.38
N VAL A 149 9.93 -10.03 10.26
CA VAL A 149 8.59 -9.54 9.89
C VAL A 149 8.65 -8.14 9.27
N HIS A 150 7.92 -7.94 8.17
CA HIS A 150 7.64 -6.63 7.57
C HIS A 150 6.17 -6.27 7.77
N ARG A 151 5.90 -4.97 7.91
CA ARG A 151 4.57 -4.38 7.90
C ARG A 151 4.25 -3.83 6.51
N TYR A 152 3.01 -4.00 6.09
CA TYR A 152 2.47 -3.48 4.84
C TYR A 152 1.29 -2.58 5.18
N MET A 153 1.46 -1.27 4.99
CA MET A 153 0.47 -0.25 5.31
C MET A 153 -0.45 -0.07 4.12
N PHE A 154 -1.71 -0.47 4.22
CA PHE A 154 -2.74 -0.21 3.22
C PHE A 154 -3.54 1.01 3.66
N ASP A 155 -3.17 2.17 3.13
CA ASP A 155 -3.77 3.44 3.47
C ASP A 155 -4.85 3.81 2.46
N VAL A 156 -6.02 4.19 2.96
CA VAL A 156 -7.14 4.74 2.19
C VAL A 156 -7.26 6.21 2.55
N VAL A 157 -7.16 7.09 1.56
CA VAL A 157 -7.15 8.55 1.74
C VAL A 157 -8.34 9.15 1.01
N GLY A 158 -9.16 9.91 1.72
CA GLY A 158 -10.29 10.65 1.16
C GLY A 158 -9.89 12.06 0.77
N LEU A 159 -10.25 12.48 -0.45
CA LEU A 159 -9.98 13.81 -1.00
C LEU A 159 -11.29 14.56 -1.30
N ARG A 160 -11.35 15.85 -0.94
CA ARG A 160 -12.49 16.74 -1.28
C ARG A 160 -12.54 17.15 -2.74
N GLU A 161 -11.43 16.96 -3.46
CA GLU A 161 -11.24 17.33 -4.86
C GLU A 161 -10.38 16.28 -5.56
N PRO A 162 -10.60 16.03 -6.87
CA PRO A 162 -9.78 15.10 -7.63
C PRO A 162 -8.28 15.42 -7.62
N SER A 163 -7.44 14.38 -7.62
CA SER A 163 -6.01 14.53 -7.85
C SER A 163 -5.73 14.69 -9.36
N VAL A 164 -5.57 15.94 -9.80
CA VAL A 164 -5.34 16.30 -11.21
C VAL A 164 -3.85 16.39 -11.53
N GLY A 165 -3.51 16.21 -12.81
CA GLY A 165 -2.14 16.37 -13.31
C GLY A 165 -1.22 15.16 -13.09
N LEU A 166 -1.75 14.06 -12.54
CA LEU A 166 -1.02 12.80 -12.34
C LEU A 166 -1.11 11.91 -13.58
N GLY A 167 0.03 11.47 -14.10
CA GLY A 167 0.11 10.46 -15.17
C GLY A 167 -0.09 9.04 -14.65
N ASP A 168 -0.13 8.06 -15.56
CA ASP A 168 -0.29 6.62 -15.24
C ASP A 168 0.92 6.02 -14.47
N GLU A 169 2.00 6.78 -14.31
CA GLU A 169 3.21 6.38 -13.56
C GLU A 169 3.55 7.38 -12.46
N ALA A 170 2.52 8.02 -11.88
CA ALA A 170 2.69 8.99 -10.81
C ALA A 170 3.53 8.41 -9.65
N THR A 171 4.56 9.14 -9.29
CA THR A 171 5.41 8.86 -8.12
C THR A 171 4.70 9.28 -6.84
N LYS A 172 5.16 8.74 -5.71
CA LYS A 172 4.67 9.14 -4.39
C LYS A 172 4.84 10.64 -4.17
N GLU A 173 5.96 11.20 -4.61
CA GLU A 173 6.28 12.62 -4.46
C GLU A 173 5.36 13.52 -5.30
N GLU A 174 4.95 13.06 -6.49
CA GLU A 174 3.95 13.76 -7.31
C GLU A 174 2.56 13.67 -6.68
N VAL A 175 2.19 12.51 -6.15
CA VAL A 175 0.94 12.32 -5.40
C VAL A 175 0.89 13.24 -4.19
N GLU A 176 1.95 13.28 -3.38
CA GLU A 176 2.05 14.15 -2.19
C GLU A 176 1.73 15.60 -2.55
N LYS A 177 2.33 16.12 -3.63
CA LYS A 177 2.05 17.48 -4.11
C LYS A 177 0.62 17.64 -4.63
N ALA A 178 0.10 16.62 -5.32
CA ALA A 178 -1.22 16.69 -5.95
C ALA A 178 -2.38 16.64 -4.94
N ILE A 179 -2.16 16.06 -3.76
CA ILE A 179 -3.17 15.94 -2.69
C ILE A 179 -3.04 17.02 -1.60
N ASP A 180 -2.01 17.86 -1.66
CA ASP A 180 -1.80 18.93 -0.69
C ASP A 180 -3.02 19.86 -0.58
N GLY A 181 -3.47 20.11 0.65
CA GLY A 181 -4.69 20.86 0.93
C GLY A 181 -6.02 20.19 0.57
N LYS A 182 -6.02 18.95 0.05
CA LYS A 182 -7.23 18.25 -0.41
C LYS A 182 -7.71 17.11 0.50
N VAL A 183 -6.87 16.65 1.42
CA VAL A 183 -7.22 15.56 2.34
C VAL A 183 -8.40 15.96 3.24
N VAL A 184 -9.39 15.07 3.38
CA VAL A 184 -10.50 15.22 4.35
C VAL A 184 -10.45 14.18 5.47
N GLY A 185 -9.71 13.09 5.25
CA GLY A 185 -9.53 12.03 6.22
C GLY A 185 -8.76 10.88 5.59
N TRP A 186 -8.27 9.98 6.45
CA TRP A 186 -7.59 8.77 5.99
C TRP A 186 -7.73 7.66 7.00
N GLY A 187 -7.47 6.44 6.57
CA GLY A 187 -7.51 5.25 7.40
C GLY A 187 -6.49 4.22 6.95
N ARG A 188 -6.16 3.29 7.85
CA ARG A 188 -5.13 2.26 7.61
C ARG A 188 -5.63 0.88 8.02
N TRP A 189 -5.43 -0.09 7.13
CA TRP A 189 -5.31 -1.49 7.52
C TRP A 189 -3.87 -1.93 7.31
N MET A 190 -3.29 -2.64 8.28
CA MET A 190 -1.88 -3.08 8.21
C MET A 190 -1.80 -4.59 8.25
N GLY A 191 -1.16 -5.18 7.26
CA GLY A 191 -0.85 -6.60 7.21
C GLY A 191 0.61 -6.85 7.55
N THR A 192 0.93 -8.05 8.03
CA THR A 192 2.32 -8.46 8.27
C THR A 192 2.70 -9.68 7.45
N PHE A 193 3.96 -9.78 7.02
CA PHE A 193 4.48 -10.98 6.38
C PHE A 193 5.97 -11.15 6.65
N GLU A 194 6.43 -12.41 6.70
CA GLU A 194 7.82 -12.77 6.95
C GLU A 194 8.22 -13.93 6.04
N ARG A 195 9.43 -13.85 5.49
CA ARG A 195 10.09 -15.00 4.85
C ARG A 195 11.16 -15.52 5.81
N ARG A 196 10.85 -16.58 6.53
CA ARG A 196 11.77 -17.20 7.50
C ARG A 196 12.90 -17.94 6.80
N TRP A 197 14.08 -17.86 7.39
CA TRP A 197 15.21 -18.72 7.06
C TRP A 197 15.12 -19.95 7.97
N GLU A 198 14.85 -21.11 7.38
CA GLU A 198 14.78 -22.41 8.07
C GLU A 198 16.04 -23.23 7.81
#